data_AF-A0A6N6L6E1-F1
#
_entry.id   AF-A0A6N6L6E1-F1
#
_cell.length_a   1.000
_cell.length_b   1.000
_cell.length_c   1.000
_cell.angle_alpha   90.00
_cell.angle_beta   90.00
_cell.angle_gamma   90.00
#
_symmetry.space_group_name_H-M   'P 1'
#
loop_
_entity.id
_entity.type
_entity.pdbx_description
1 polymer ?
#
loop_
_entity_poly.entity_id
_entity_poly.type
_entity_poly.pdbx_seq_one_letter_code
_entity_poly.pdbx_strand_id
1 'polypeptide(L)' 'MPPVTRALVIGTALVFLLQMSGGMPFLAAFALWPDPAAVVLAPWTLVSYSFLHDGLGHIFFN' A
#
# COMPACT_ATOMS: atom_id res chain seq x y z
N MET A 1 2.45 12.72 -17.77
CA MET A 1 2.30 11.44 -17.05
C MET A 1 1.09 10.70 -17.62
N PRO A 2 1.22 9.43 -18.04
CA PRO A 2 0.08 8.63 -18.48
C PRO A 2 -1.01 8.54 -17.39
N PRO A 3 -2.29 8.35 -17.75
CA PRO A 3 -3.39 8.34 -16.78
C PRO A 3 -3.20 7.31 -15.66
N VAL A 4 -2.74 6.10 -16.00
CA VAL A 4 -2.50 5.03 -15.03
C VAL A 4 -1.37 5.39 -14.08
N THR A 5 -0.23 5.88 -14.59
CA THR A 5 0.90 6.30 -13.75
C THR A 5 0.48 7.39 -12.78
N ARG A 6 -0.28 8.39 -13.24
CA ARG A 6 -0.81 9.44 -12.37
C ARG A 6 -1.73 8.89 -11.28
N ALA A 7 -2.61 7.96 -11.62
CA ALA A 7 -3.52 7.35 -10.65
C ALA A 7 -2.77 6.54 -9.59
N LEU A 8 -1.75 5.78 -9.99
CA LEU A 8 -0.90 5.02 -9.07
C LEU A 8 -0.15 5.93 -8.09
N VAL A 9 0.45 7.02 -8.59
CA VAL A 9 1.15 8.00 -7.75
C VAL A 9 0.19 8.66 -6.76
N ILE A 10 -0.97 9.11 -7.22
CA ILE A 10 -1.98 9.73 -6.35
C ILE A 10 -2.48 8.73 -5.29
N GLY A 11 -2.81 7.50 -5.71
CA GLY A 11 -3.28 6.46 -4.80
C GLY A 11 -2.25 6.13 -3.72
N THR A 12 -0.98 5.98 -4.12
CA THR A 12 0.13 5.70 -3.19
C THR A 12 0.32 6.83 -2.18
N ALA A 13 0.28 8.08 -2.64
CA ALA A 13 0.38 9.23 -1.76
C ALA A 13 -0.79 9.31 -0.76
N LEU A 14 -2.03 9.05 -1.21
CA LEU A 14 -3.20 9.04 -0.33
C LEU A 14 -3.13 7.95 0.74
N VAL A 15 -2.71 6.73 0.36
CA VAL A 15 -2.53 5.62 1.31
C VAL A 15 -1.44 5.96 2.32
N PHE A 16 -0.32 6.53 1.88
CA PHE A 16 0.75 6.94 2.78
C PHE A 16 0.31 8.03 3.77
N LEU A 17 -0.45 9.03 3.33
CA LEU A 17 -1.01 10.03 4.23
C LEU A 17 -1.97 9.41 5.27
N LEU A 18 -2.75 8.40 4.87
CA LEU A 18 -3.59 7.63 5.79
C LEU A 18 -2.75 6.78 6.78
N GLN A 19 -1.61 6.23 6.37
CA GLN A 19 -0.68 5.56 7.29
C GLN A 19 -0.15 6.56 8.34
N MET A 20 0.26 7.75 7.90
CA MET A 20 0.79 8.81 8.76
C MET A 20 -0.25 9.40 9.72
N SER A 21 -1.53 9.30 9.41
CA SER A 21 -2.61 9.71 10.32
C SER A 21 -2.99 8.64 11.37
N GLY A 22 -2.25 7.53 11.43
CA GLY A 22 -2.54 6.41 12.32
C GLY A 22 -3.56 5.41 11.77
N GLY A 23 -3.86 5.46 10.46
CA GLY A 23 -4.84 4.59 9.79
C GLY A 23 -4.40 3.15 9.57
N MET A 24 -3.23 2.74 10.08
CA MET A 24 -2.72 1.36 9.96
C MET A 24 -3.71 0.26 10.37
N PRO A 25 -4.55 0.40 11.42
CA PRO A 25 -5.55 -0.61 11.77
C PRO A 25 -6.55 -0.89 10.65
N PHE A 26 -6.89 0.10 9.82
CA PHE A 26 -7.76 -0.07 8.66
C PHE A 26 -7.03 -0.61 7.43
N LEU A 27 -5.72 -0.40 7.38
CA LEU A 27 -4.86 -0.82 6.26
C LEU A 27 -4.31 -2.24 6.43
N ALA A 28 -4.45 -2.85 7.61
CA ALA A 28 -3.91 -4.18 7.91
C ALA A 28 -4.38 -5.28 6.95
N ALA A 29 -5.62 -5.18 6.43
CA ALA A 29 -6.18 -6.12 5.45
C ALA A 29 -5.59 -5.98 4.04
N PHE A 30 -4.81 -4.93 3.78
CA PHE A 30 -4.15 -4.66 2.50
C PHE A 30 -2.64 -4.93 2.54
N ALA A 31 -2.09 -5.20 3.73
CA ALA A 31 -0.70 -5.57 3.91
C ALA A 31 -0.46 -7.03 3.49
N LEU A 32 0.69 -7.27 2.87
CA LEU A 32 1.15 -8.64 2.59
C LEU A 32 1.76 -9.24 3.86
N TRP A 33 1.08 -10.24 4.41
CA TRP A 33 1.56 -10.98 5.58
C TRP A 33 2.41 -12.19 5.14
N PRO A 34 3.39 -12.60 5.95
CA PRO A 34 4.31 -13.67 5.59
C PRO A 34 3.67 -15.07 5.59
N ASP A 35 2.47 -15.22 6.17
CA ASP A 35 1.71 -16.48 6.16
C ASP A 35 1.13 -16.75 4.76
N PRO A 36 1.53 -17.83 4.06
CA PRO A 36 0.98 -18.19 2.76
C PRO A 36 -0.54 -18.43 2.78
N ALA A 37 -1.09 -18.92 3.90
CA ALA A 37 -2.53 -19.12 4.00
C ALA A 37 -3.29 -17.77 3.99
N ALA A 38 -2.70 -16.72 4.56
CA ALA A 38 -3.26 -15.38 4.51
C ALA A 38 -3.35 -14.83 3.08
N VAL A 39 -2.35 -15.13 2.23
CA VAL A 39 -2.36 -14.73 0.81
C VAL A 39 -3.47 -15.44 0.03
N VAL A 40 -3.74 -16.71 0.33
CA VAL A 40 -4.83 -17.46 -0.31
C VAL A 40 -6.20 -16.88 0.08
N LEU A 41 -6.36 -16.45 1.33
CA LEU A 41 -7.61 -15.85 1.84
C LEU A 41 -7.79 -14.38 1.41
N ALA A 42 -6.70 -13.68 1.12
CA ALA A 42 -6.69 -12.27 0.74
C ALA A 42 -5.79 -12.04 -0.49
N PRO A 43 -6.13 -12.59 -1.67
CA PRO A 43 -5.23 -12.56 -2.84
C PRO A 43 -4.92 -11.15 -3.36
N TRP A 44 -5.76 -10.16 -3.03
CA TRP A 44 -5.50 -8.75 -3.36
C TRP A 44 -4.25 -8.20 -2.68
N THR A 45 -3.78 -8.81 -1.57
CA THR A 45 -2.57 -8.35 -0.86
C THR A 45 -1.32 -8.47 -1.73
N LEU A 46 -1.33 -9.28 -2.79
CA LEU A 46 -0.24 -9.34 -3.78
C LEU A 46 -0.05 -8.04 -4.58
N VAL A 47 -1.09 -7.19 -4.63
CA VAL A 47 -1.04 -5.90 -5.32
C VAL A 47 -1.17 -4.77 -4.32
N SER A 48 -2.13 -4.85 -3.38
CA SER A 48 -2.41 -3.73 -2.48
C SER A 48 -1.25 -3.39 -1.56
N TYR A 49 -0.37 -4.35 -1.23
CA TYR A 49 0.79 -4.08 -0.38
C TYR A 49 1.76 -3.08 -1.00
N SER A 50 1.80 -2.96 -2.34
CA SER A 50 2.72 -2.03 -3.02
C SER A 50 2.37 -0.56 -2.77
N PHE A 51 1.19 -0.27 -2.23
CA PHE A 51 0.78 1.09 -1.86
C PHE A 51 1.25 1.49 -0.45
N LEU A 52 1.65 0.52 0.38
CA LEU A 52 2.10 0.76 1.75
C LEU A 52 3.59 1.07 1.76
N HIS A 53 3.97 2.16 2.42
CA HIS A 53 5.37 2.59 2.51
C HIS A 53 5.77 2.86 3.95
N ASP A 54 7.01 2.50 4.29
CA ASP A 54 7.61 2.68 5.61
C ASP A 54 8.62 3.83 5.59
N GLY A 55 8.11 5.06 5.58
CA GLY A 55 8.88 6.29 5.67
C GLY A 55 8.99 7.12 4.37
N LEU A 56 9.34 8.40 4.55
CA LEU A 56 9.40 9.40 3.48
C LEU A 56 10.43 9.06 2.40
N GLY A 57 11.59 8.51 2.78
CA GLY A 57 12.62 8.11 1.82
C GLY A 57 12.14 6.97 0.90
N HIS A 58 11.44 5.98 1.47
CA HIS A 58 10.95 4.83 0.72
C HIS A 58 9.94 5.25 -0.35
N ILE A 59 8.92 6.05 0.01
CA ILE A 59 7.92 6.53 -0.96
C ILE A 59 8.50 7.50 -1.99
N PHE A 60 9.49 8.33 -1.62
CA PHE A 60 10.02 9.35 -2.53
C PHE A 60 10.85 8.76 -3.69
N PHE A 61 11.56 7.66 -3.44
CA PHE A 61 12.44 7.04 -4.44
C PHE A 61 11.78 5.90 -5.25
N ASN A 62 10.54 5.51 -4.90
CA ASN A 62 9.74 4.53 -5.65
C ASN A 62 9.00 5.20 -6.81
#